data_AF-K0T8P0-F1
#
_entry.id   AF-K0T8P0-F1
#
_cell.length_a   1.000
_cell.length_b   1.000
_cell.length_c   1.000
_cell.angle_alpha   90.00
_cell.angle_beta   90.00
_cell.angle_gamma   90.00
#
_symmetry.space_group_name_H-M   'P 1'
#
loop_
_entity.id
_entity.type
_entity.pdbx_description
1 polymer ?
#
loop_
_entity_poly.entity_id
_entity_poly.type
_entity_poly.pdbx_seq_one_letter_code
_entity_poly.pdbx_strand_id
1 'polypeptide(L)'
;REACAFDGKSHEEMREAFNLAKSTFQTLLESSDMEPNESIYANFLQCISRQLKPGKTRDEFAEAVFTEGCSQGFITAAVMERFKQAAPAPAHEILDRHKVIPRNWQRRAKASY
;
A
#
# COMPACT_ATOMS: atom_id res chain seq x y z
N ARG A 1 -20.51 31.97 18.84
CA ARG A 1 -19.62 31.11 19.65
C ARG A 1 -20.29 29.75 19.63
N GLU A 2 -19.78 28.67 19.02
CA GLU A 2 -18.43 28.22 18.68
C GLU A 2 -18.52 27.45 17.34
N ALA A 3 -17.79 27.85 16.30
CA ALA A 3 -16.53 27.26 15.85
C ALA A 3 -16.65 25.74 15.56
N CYS A 4 -16.76 25.41 14.27
CA CYS A 4 -16.74 24.06 13.73
C CYS A 4 -15.59 23.24 14.32
N ALA A 5 -15.92 22.08 14.87
CA ALA A 5 -14.96 21.10 15.35
C ALA A 5 -13.97 20.73 14.23
N PHE A 6 -12.68 20.73 14.59
CA PHE A 6 -11.54 20.39 13.74
C PHE A 6 -11.64 18.95 13.22
N ASP A 7 -12.29 18.74 12.09
CA ASP A 7 -12.34 17.45 11.37
C ASP A 7 -11.44 17.47 10.13
N GLY A 8 -10.23 18.00 10.28
CA GLY A 8 -9.30 18.09 9.16
C GLY A 8 -7.87 18.23 9.65
N LYS A 9 -7.11 17.14 9.56
CA LYS A 9 -5.65 17.25 9.54
C LYS A 9 -5.27 18.24 8.46
N SER A 10 -4.33 19.13 8.76
CA SER A 10 -3.80 20.04 7.75
C SER A 10 -3.18 19.23 6.60
N HIS A 11 -3.17 19.82 5.41
CA HIS A 11 -2.54 19.20 4.25
C HIS A 11 -1.05 18.93 4.47
N GLU A 12 -0.41 19.71 5.35
CA GLU A 12 0.98 19.55 5.76
C GLU A 12 1.17 18.32 6.65
N GLU A 13 0.35 18.15 7.71
CA GLU A 13 0.41 16.97 8.58
C GLU A 13 0.16 15.66 7.82
N MET A 14 -0.77 15.67 6.85
CA MET A 14 -1.02 14.50 5.99
C MET A 14 0.19 14.18 5.10
N ARG A 15 0.85 15.21 4.57
CA ARG A 15 2.06 15.05 3.74
C ARG A 15 3.23 14.53 4.57
N GLU A 16 3.45 15.07 5.76
CA GLU A 16 4.49 14.61 6.68
C GLU A 16 4.27 13.16 7.11
N ALA A 17 3.04 12.82 7.49
CA ALA A 17 2.68 11.45 7.86
C ALA A 17 2.89 10.48 6.68
N PHE A 18 2.53 10.88 5.46
CA PHE A 18 2.78 10.08 4.26
C PHE A 18 4.28 9.89 4.01
N ASN A 19 5.07 10.97 4.08
CA ASN A 19 6.51 10.92 3.86
C ASN A 19 7.21 10.03 4.90
N LEU A 20 6.81 10.11 6.16
CA LEU A 20 7.32 9.22 7.21
C LEU A 20 6.97 7.77 6.92
N ALA A 21 5.71 7.48 6.60
CA ALA A 21 5.27 6.11 6.27
C ALA A 21 6.04 5.56 5.05
N LYS A 22 6.26 6.39 4.03
CA LYS A 22 7.03 6.04 2.84
C LYS A 22 8.49 5.72 3.20
N SER A 23 9.14 6.59 3.97
CA SER A 23 10.53 6.38 4.41
C SER A 23 10.69 5.10 5.21
N THR A 24 9.76 4.82 6.13
CA THR A 24 9.78 3.59 6.93
C THR A 24 9.57 2.35 6.06
N PHE A 25 8.63 2.41 5.10
CA PHE A 25 8.39 1.30 4.18
C PHE A 25 9.63 1.02 3.30
N GLN A 26 10.28 2.06 2.77
CA GLN A 26 11.51 1.92 2.00
C GLN A 26 12.65 1.33 2.86
N THR A 27 12.81 1.80 4.09
CA THR A 27 13.82 1.27 5.02
C THR A 27 13.59 -0.22 5.31
N LEU A 28 12.32 -0.66 5.44
CA LEU A 28 11.99 -2.07 5.62
C LEU A 28 12.33 -2.92 4.37
N LEU A 29 12.11 -2.38 3.17
CA LEU A 29 12.46 -3.08 1.92
C LEU A 29 13.98 -3.21 1.72
N GLU A 30 14.75 -2.26 2.24
CA GLU A 30 16.21 -2.21 2.10
C GLU A 30 16.95 -2.90 3.26
N SER A 31 16.23 -3.31 4.31
CA SER A 31 16.81 -3.93 5.51
C SER A 31 17.29 -5.35 5.25
N SER A 32 18.47 -5.70 5.79
CA SER A 32 18.94 -7.09 5.85
C SER A 32 18.34 -7.87 7.01
N ASP A 33 17.82 -7.16 8.02
CA ASP A 33 17.45 -7.72 9.32
C ASP A 33 15.92 -7.77 9.53
N MET A 34 15.17 -7.11 8.66
CA MET A 34 13.71 -7.02 8.72
C MET A 34 13.13 -7.24 7.33
N GLU A 35 11.97 -7.90 7.27
CA GLU A 35 11.24 -8.13 6.02
C GLU A 35 9.80 -7.63 6.18
N PRO A 36 9.24 -6.90 5.21
CA PRO A 36 7.83 -6.55 5.24
C PRO A 36 6.97 -7.81 5.08
N ASN A 37 5.84 -7.86 5.78
CA ASN A 37 4.84 -8.91 5.60
C ASN A 37 3.57 -8.35 4.93
N GLU A 38 2.59 -9.20 4.68
CA GLU A 38 1.31 -8.82 4.06
C GLU A 38 0.59 -7.67 4.78
N SER A 39 0.73 -7.58 6.10
CA SER A 39 0.10 -6.53 6.90
C SER A 39 0.75 -5.17 6.64
N ILE A 40 2.08 -5.13 6.46
CA ILE A 40 2.81 -3.91 6.10
C ILE A 40 2.37 -3.40 4.72
N TYR A 41 2.29 -4.27 3.71
CA TYR A 41 1.79 -3.88 2.37
C TYR A 41 0.34 -3.38 2.42
N ALA A 42 -0.56 -4.09 3.11
CA ALA A 42 -1.97 -3.68 3.22
C ALA A 42 -2.11 -2.32 3.94
N ASN A 43 -1.35 -2.12 5.02
CA ASN A 43 -1.36 -0.86 5.76
C ASN A 43 -0.79 0.30 4.95
N PHE A 44 0.27 0.07 4.17
CA PHE A 44 0.87 1.12 3.36
C PHE A 44 -0.04 1.51 2.18
N LEU A 45 -0.70 0.55 1.53
CA LEU A 45 -1.76 0.82 0.54
C LEU A 45 -2.93 1.60 1.14
N GLN A 46 -3.34 1.27 2.36
CA GLN A 46 -4.36 2.03 3.09
C GLN A 46 -3.89 3.45 3.41
N CYS A 47 -2.60 3.64 3.73
CA CYS A 47 -2.00 4.95 3.93
C CYS A 47 -2.08 5.79 2.64
N ILE A 48 -1.66 5.21 1.50
CA ILE A 48 -1.76 5.85 0.18
C ILE A 48 -3.21 6.28 -0.11
N SER A 49 -4.19 5.40 0.13
CA SER A 49 -5.59 5.71 -0.17
C SER A 49 -6.18 6.83 0.70
N ARG A 50 -5.65 7.03 1.92
CA ARG A 50 -6.15 8.02 2.90
C ARG A 50 -5.41 9.35 2.83
N GLN A 51 -4.11 9.33 2.59
CA GLN A 51 -3.26 10.53 2.66
C GLN A 51 -3.11 11.23 1.31
N LEU A 52 -3.28 10.50 0.20
CA LEU A 52 -3.17 11.08 -1.15
C LEU A 52 -4.54 11.27 -1.78
N LYS A 53 -4.73 12.42 -2.44
CA LYS A 53 -5.92 12.68 -3.25
C LYS A 53 -6.00 11.69 -4.42
N PRO A 54 -7.20 11.26 -4.85
CA PRO A 54 -7.36 10.47 -6.06
C PRO A 54 -6.71 11.14 -7.27
N GLY A 55 -6.00 10.36 -8.08
CA GLY A 55 -5.33 10.83 -9.28
C GLY A 55 -4.03 10.07 -9.56
N LYS A 56 -3.38 10.43 -10.67
CA LYS A 56 -2.24 9.72 -11.23
C LYS A 56 -1.13 9.40 -10.21
N THR A 57 -0.73 10.37 -9.39
CA THR A 57 0.33 10.16 -8.39
C THR A 57 -0.03 9.10 -7.35
N ARG A 58 -1.29 9.10 -6.86
CA ARG A 58 -1.74 8.08 -5.91
C ARG A 58 -1.73 6.69 -6.55
N ASP A 59 -2.19 6.63 -7.80
CA ASP A 59 -2.26 5.39 -8.57
C ASP A 59 -0.85 4.83 -8.84
N GLU A 60 0.10 5.67 -9.23
CA GLU A 60 1.51 5.30 -9.41
C GLU A 60 2.13 4.75 -8.12
N PHE A 61 1.90 5.39 -6.96
CA PHE A 61 2.40 4.88 -5.69
C PHE A 61 1.77 3.53 -5.31
N ALA A 62 0.46 3.41 -5.45
CA ALA A 62 -0.25 2.18 -5.11
C ALA A 62 0.18 1.01 -6.02
N GLU A 63 0.33 1.26 -7.32
CA GLU A 63 0.80 0.27 -8.29
C GLU A 63 2.23 -0.18 -8.02
N ALA A 64 3.13 0.76 -7.69
CA ALA A 64 4.50 0.43 -7.32
C ALA A 64 4.55 -0.47 -6.07
N VAL A 65 3.78 -0.15 -5.03
CA VAL A 65 3.70 -0.95 -3.80
C VAL A 65 3.09 -2.33 -4.06
N PHE A 66 2.05 -2.40 -4.89
CA PHE A 66 1.41 -3.68 -5.22
C PHE A 66 2.36 -4.56 -6.03
N THR A 67 3.02 -4.01 -7.05
CA THR A 67 4.01 -4.72 -7.87
C THR A 67 5.17 -5.24 -7.04
N GLU A 68 5.64 -4.46 -6.06
CA GLU A 68 6.64 -4.92 -5.10
C GLU A 68 6.11 -6.07 -4.22
N GLY A 69 4.86 -6.00 -3.75
CA GLY A 69 4.24 -7.11 -3.04
C GLY A 69 4.12 -8.39 -3.89
N CYS A 70 3.89 -8.25 -5.20
CA CYS A 70 3.84 -9.36 -6.15
C CYS A 70 5.20 -10.05 -6.32
N SER A 71 6.30 -9.28 -6.36
CA SER A 71 7.65 -9.83 -6.50
C SER A 71 8.09 -10.58 -5.24
N GLN A 72 7.66 -10.10 -4.06
CA GLN A 72 8.00 -10.69 -2.76
C GLN A 72 7.07 -11.80 -2.29
N GLY A 73 5.86 -11.91 -2.87
CA GLY A 73 4.92 -12.99 -2.56
C GLY A 73 3.90 -12.69 -1.45
N PHE A 74 3.70 -11.41 -1.13
CA PHE A 74 2.85 -10.97 -0.01
C PHE A 74 1.43 -10.53 -0.42
N ILE A 75 0.93 -10.94 -1.59
CA ILE A 75 -0.39 -10.55 -2.09
C ILE A 75 -1.51 -11.43 -1.52
N THR A 76 -2.06 -10.98 -0.40
CA THR A 76 -3.27 -11.57 0.20
C THR A 76 -4.55 -10.88 -0.27
N ALA A 77 -5.71 -11.43 0.07
CA ALA A 77 -7.00 -10.78 -0.19
C ALA A 77 -7.08 -9.36 0.40
N ALA A 78 -6.50 -9.15 1.58
CA ALA A 78 -6.45 -7.83 2.20
C ALA A 78 -5.62 -6.85 1.35
N VAL A 79 -4.44 -7.26 0.89
CA VAL A 79 -3.58 -6.42 0.03
C VAL A 79 -4.30 -6.06 -1.27
N MET A 80 -4.98 -7.02 -1.91
CA MET A 80 -5.76 -6.78 -3.13
C MET A 80 -6.91 -5.79 -2.90
N GLU A 81 -7.68 -5.95 -1.81
CA GLU A 81 -8.76 -5.02 -1.48
C GLU A 81 -8.25 -3.61 -1.20
N ARG A 82 -7.12 -3.47 -0.50
CA ARG A 82 -6.48 -2.17 -0.27
C ARG A 82 -5.94 -1.56 -1.56
N PHE A 83 -5.43 -2.38 -2.48
CA PHE A 83 -4.98 -1.91 -3.78
C PHE A 83 -6.15 -1.38 -4.62
N LYS A 84 -7.28 -2.11 -4.70
CA LYS A 84 -8.49 -1.63 -5.37
C LYS A 84 -9.00 -0.31 -4.82
N GLN A 85 -8.91 -0.10 -3.51
CA GLN A 85 -9.30 1.17 -2.87
C GLN A 85 -8.32 2.31 -3.22
N ALA A 86 -7.02 2.01 -3.24
CA ALA A 86 -5.98 2.99 -3.49
C ALA A 86 -5.85 3.38 -4.98
N ALA A 87 -6.05 2.44 -5.90
CA ALA A 87 -5.89 2.65 -7.33
C ALA A 87 -6.87 1.78 -8.14
N PRO A 88 -8.15 2.17 -8.23
CA PRO A 88 -9.18 1.35 -8.86
C PRO A 88 -8.87 0.98 -10.32
N ALA A 89 -8.37 1.92 -11.12
CA ALA A 89 -8.05 1.69 -12.53
C ALA A 89 -6.87 0.72 -12.72
N PRO A 90 -5.69 0.95 -12.12
CA PRO A 90 -4.61 -0.05 -12.14
C PRO A 90 -5.01 -1.40 -11.55
N ALA A 91 -5.80 -1.42 -10.46
CA ALA A 91 -6.25 -2.65 -9.86
C ALA A 91 -7.15 -3.46 -10.81
N HIS A 92 -8.08 -2.82 -11.51
CA HIS A 92 -8.88 -3.46 -12.55
C HIS A 92 -7.99 -4.00 -13.67
N GLU A 93 -7.03 -3.21 -14.15
CA GLU A 93 -6.13 -3.66 -15.22
C GLU A 93 -5.25 -4.85 -14.82
N ILE A 94 -4.70 -4.85 -13.60
CA ILE A 94 -3.77 -5.87 -13.13
C ILE A 94 -4.53 -7.11 -12.65
N LEU A 95 -5.51 -6.95 -11.77
CA LEU A 95 -6.18 -8.09 -11.14
C LEU A 95 -7.12 -8.82 -12.12
N ASP A 96 -7.82 -8.11 -13.01
CA ASP A 96 -8.79 -8.76 -13.90
C ASP A 96 -8.11 -9.52 -15.04
N ARG A 97 -6.87 -9.16 -15.38
CA ARG A 97 -6.02 -9.99 -16.26
C ARG A 97 -5.72 -11.35 -15.65
N HIS A 98 -5.81 -11.49 -14.32
CA HIS A 98 -5.55 -12.71 -13.59
C HIS A 98 -6.84 -13.33 -13.04
N LYS A 99 -7.49 -14.18 -13.84
CA LYS A 99 -8.63 -15.02 -13.37
C LYS A 99 -8.30 -15.85 -12.13
N VAL A 100 -7.03 -16.23 -11.99
CA VAL A 100 -6.44 -16.86 -10.81
C VAL A 100 -5.16 -16.12 -10.50
N ILE A 101 -4.99 -15.69 -9.25
CA ILE A 101 -3.79 -14.97 -8.80
C ILE A 101 -2.57 -15.90 -8.93
N PRO A 102 -1.46 -15.44 -9.52
CA PRO A 102 -0.24 -16.24 -9.62
C PRO A 102 0.23 -16.73 -8.25
N ARG A 103 0.56 -18.03 -8.14
CA ARG A 103 1.00 -18.64 -6.86
C ARG A 103 2.24 -17.96 -6.27
N ASN A 104 3.14 -17.45 -7.12
CA ASN A 104 4.34 -16.74 -6.68
C ASN A 104 4.03 -15.39 -6.03
N TRP A 105 2.87 -14.77 -6.32
CA TRP A 105 2.43 -13.55 -5.64
C TRP A 105 1.87 -13.81 -4.25
N GLN A 106 1.57 -15.07 -3.92
CA GLN A 106 0.99 -15.51 -2.65
C GLN A 106 1.93 -16.41 -1.85
N ARG A 107 3.22 -16.40 -2.20
CA ARG A 107 4.20 -17.25 -1.54
C ARG A 107 4.38 -16.73 -0.13
N ARG A 108 3.85 -17.45 0.87
CA ARG A 108 4.24 -17.24 2.26
C ARG A 108 5.77 -17.25 2.32
N ALA A 109 6.37 -16.13 2.73
CA ALA A 109 7.77 -16.13 3.12
C ALA A 109 7.99 -17.36 4.01
N LYS A 110 9.07 -18.11 3.71
CA LYS A 110 9.46 -19.24 4.54
C LYS A 110 9.47 -18.73 5.98
N ALA A 111 8.87 -19.47 6.90
CA ALA A 111 9.06 -19.21 8.32
C ALA A 111 10.57 -19.18 8.58
N SER A 112 11.13 -17.98 8.69
CA SER A 112 12.47 -17.78 9.20
C SER A 112 12.35 -17.94 10.70
N TYR A 113 12.99 -19.01 11.16
CA TYR A 113 13.14 -19.58 12.50
C TYR A 113 12.73 -18.73 13.71
#